data_AF-A0A3R6T2W0-F1
#
_entry.id   AF-A0A3R6T2W0-F1
#
_cell.length_a   1.000
_cell.length_b   1.000
_cell.length_c   1.000
_cell.angle_alpha   90.00
_cell.angle_beta   90.00
_cell.angle_gamma   90.00
#
_symmetry.space_group_name_H-M   'P 1'
#
loop_
_entity.id
_entity.type
_entity.pdbx_description
1 polymer ?
#
loop_
_entity_poly.entity_id
_entity_poly.type
_entity_poly.pdbx_seq_one_letter_code
_entity_poly.pdbx_strand_id
1 'polypeptide(L)'
;MFLGLQNAIKEYLEHVCYTGKIDEVEAYLVASIHALMDYADRFLENDESILACRYVNNTIKHAGGFVTHKEITGGLTFPMFFPSEFKEIKFIWKNNAGLECRYINQKEAYIHYFSGKELLETLNPLADMIENGIENKLCK
;
A
#
# COMPACT_ATOMS: atom_id res chain seq x y z
N MET A 1 0.99 4.61 -13.20
CA MET A 1 0.00 3.54 -12.85
C MET A 1 -0.95 3.87 -11.68
N PHE A 2 -0.52 4.62 -10.65
CA PHE A 2 -1.27 4.78 -9.38
C PHE A 2 -2.03 6.10 -9.20
N LEU A 3 -2.31 6.84 -10.27
CA LEU A 3 -2.91 8.17 -10.19
C LEU A 3 -4.26 8.19 -9.45
N GLY A 4 -5.09 7.15 -9.64
CA GLY A 4 -6.36 7.00 -8.91
C GLY A 4 -6.17 6.86 -7.40
N LEU A 5 -5.21 6.04 -6.96
CA LEU A 5 -4.87 5.86 -5.55
C LEU A 5 -4.31 7.15 -4.93
N GLN A 6 -3.41 7.83 -5.64
CA GLN A 6 -2.83 9.10 -5.19
C GLN A 6 -3.90 10.19 -5.03
N ASN A 7 -4.81 10.29 -6.01
CA ASN A 7 -5.92 11.24 -5.94
C ASN A 7 -6.88 10.92 -4.79
N ALA A 8 -7.22 9.64 -4.59
CA ALA A 8 -8.08 9.23 -3.48
C ALA A 8 -7.47 9.52 -2.10
N ILE A 9 -6.16 9.30 -1.95
CA ILE A 9 -5.43 9.66 -0.72
C ILE A 9 -5.47 11.17 -0.52
N LYS A 10 -5.21 11.95 -1.57
CA LYS A 10 -5.22 13.42 -1.51
C LYS A 10 -6.61 13.95 -1.14
N GLU A 11 -7.66 13.49 -1.81
CA GLU A 11 -9.04 13.88 -1.53
C GLU A 11 -9.45 13.48 -0.11
N TYR A 12 -9.01 12.32 0.37
CA TYR A 12 -9.22 11.93 1.75
C TYR A 12 -8.56 12.91 2.73
N LEU A 13 -7.30 13.28 2.50
CA LEU A 13 -6.56 14.21 3.35
C LEU A 13 -7.18 15.62 3.34
N GLU A 14 -7.64 16.09 2.19
CA GLU A 14 -8.19 17.45 2.00
C GLU A 14 -9.64 17.58 2.50
N HIS A 15 -10.48 16.56 2.36
CA HIS A 15 -11.93 16.71 2.48
C HIS A 15 -12.66 15.65 3.31
N VAL A 16 -12.06 14.49 3.59
CA VAL A 16 -12.82 13.34 4.14
C VAL A 16 -12.20 12.79 5.42
N CYS A 17 -11.04 13.31 5.84
CA CYS A 17 -10.24 12.82 6.96
C CYS A 17 -11.00 12.77 8.30
N TYR A 18 -12.00 13.64 8.49
CA TYR A 18 -12.87 13.74 9.67
C TYR A 18 -14.01 12.72 9.68
N THR A 19 -14.40 12.18 8.52
CA THR A 19 -15.48 11.18 8.43
C THR A 19 -15.00 9.76 8.70
N GLY A 20 -13.68 9.52 8.58
CA GLY A 20 -13.08 8.20 8.76
C GLY A 20 -13.35 7.21 7.62
N LYS A 21 -14.10 7.58 6.57
CA LYS A 21 -14.43 6.69 5.45
C LYS A 21 -13.25 6.55 4.48
N ILE A 22 -12.73 5.34 4.33
CA ILE A 22 -11.56 5.04 3.47
C ILE A 22 -11.91 4.16 2.27
N ASP A 23 -13.20 3.90 2.05
CA ASP A 23 -13.71 2.95 1.04
C ASP A 23 -13.14 3.20 -0.37
N GLU A 24 -12.95 4.46 -0.74
CA GLU A 24 -12.43 4.84 -2.04
C GLU A 24 -10.92 4.60 -2.17
N VAL A 25 -10.13 4.99 -1.14
CA VAL A 25 -8.69 4.68 -1.06
C VAL A 25 -8.47 3.17 -1.14
N GLU A 26 -9.30 2.43 -0.41
CA GLU A 26 -9.33 0.97 -0.38
C GLU A 26 -9.65 0.35 -1.75
N ALA A 27 -10.69 0.82 -2.44
CA ALA A 27 -11.05 0.35 -3.77
C ALA A 27 -9.93 0.58 -4.79
N TYR A 28 -9.33 1.79 -4.81
CA TYR A 28 -8.23 2.10 -5.71
C TYR A 28 -6.96 1.31 -5.37
N LEU A 29 -6.69 1.06 -4.09
CA LEU A 29 -5.55 0.24 -3.68
C LEU A 29 -5.70 -1.20 -4.17
N VAL A 30 -6.88 -1.81 -3.99
CA VAL A 30 -7.16 -3.18 -4.48
C VAL A 30 -6.98 -3.26 -5.99
N ALA A 31 -7.57 -2.32 -6.73
CA ALA A 31 -7.44 -2.27 -8.19
C ALA A 31 -5.97 -2.13 -8.63
N SER A 32 -5.22 -1.26 -7.94
CA SER A 32 -3.80 -1.01 -8.19
C SER A 32 -2.94 -2.26 -7.98
N ILE A 33 -3.14 -2.97 -6.86
CA ILE A 33 -2.41 -4.20 -6.56
C ILE A 33 -2.77 -5.31 -7.54
N HIS A 34 -4.04 -5.42 -7.92
CA HIS A 34 -4.47 -6.43 -8.88
C HIS A 34 -3.83 -6.22 -10.26
N ALA A 35 -3.87 -4.98 -10.76
CA ALA A 35 -3.22 -4.61 -12.02
C ALA A 35 -1.70 -4.85 -11.97
N LEU A 36 -1.07 -4.54 -10.83
CA LEU A 36 0.36 -4.78 -10.62
C LEU A 36 0.71 -6.27 -10.66
N MET A 37 -0.14 -7.13 -10.06
CA MET A 37 0.06 -8.57 -10.08
C MET A 37 -0.14 -9.19 -11.45
N ASP A 38 -1.15 -8.75 -12.20
CA ASP A 38 -1.36 -9.19 -13.59
C ASP A 38 -0.15 -8.87 -14.48
N TYR A 39 0.55 -7.77 -14.19
CA TYR A 39 1.80 -7.43 -14.86
C TYR A 39 2.99 -8.26 -14.34
N ALA A 40 3.17 -8.33 -13.01
CA ALA A 40 4.28 -9.05 -12.40
C ALA A 40 4.29 -10.54 -12.78
N ASP A 41 3.12 -11.19 -12.83
CA ASP A 41 2.97 -12.59 -13.27
C ASP A 41 3.45 -12.82 -14.71
N ARG A 42 3.42 -11.78 -15.55
CA ARG A 42 3.86 -11.87 -16.94
C ARG A 42 5.35 -11.55 -17.13
N PHE A 43 5.99 -10.86 -16.18
CA PHE A 43 7.26 -10.17 -16.45
C PHE A 43 8.33 -10.26 -15.36
N LEU A 44 7.99 -10.58 -14.11
CA LEU A 44 8.93 -10.50 -12.98
C LEU A 44 8.69 -11.67 -12.00
N GLU A 45 9.48 -12.73 -12.13
CA GLU A 45 9.26 -13.98 -11.38
C GLU A 45 9.93 -14.03 -9.99
N ASN A 46 10.93 -13.19 -9.65
CA ASN A 46 11.79 -13.44 -8.48
C ASN A 46 12.15 -12.23 -7.60
N ASP A 47 11.45 -11.09 -7.71
CA ASP A 47 11.72 -9.96 -6.80
C ASP A 47 10.98 -10.13 -5.46
N GLU A 48 11.66 -9.94 -4.33
CA GLU A 48 11.08 -10.06 -3.00
C GLU A 48 9.95 -9.03 -2.76
N SER A 49 10.05 -7.85 -3.36
CA SER A 49 9.00 -6.82 -3.28
C SER A 49 7.71 -7.26 -3.99
N ILE A 50 7.83 -8.09 -5.03
CA ILE A 50 6.69 -8.68 -5.75
C ILE A 50 6.09 -9.83 -4.94
N LEU A 51 6.92 -10.62 -4.24
CA LEU A 51 6.42 -11.63 -3.30
C LEU A 51 5.60 -10.98 -2.18
N ALA A 52 6.02 -9.80 -1.69
CA ALA A 52 5.24 -9.00 -0.75
C ALA A 52 3.91 -8.54 -1.36
N CYS A 53 3.87 -8.05 -2.59
CA CYS A 53 2.61 -7.72 -3.27
C CYS A 53 1.69 -8.93 -3.50
N ARG A 54 2.26 -10.10 -3.83
CA ARG A 54 1.51 -11.36 -4.00
C ARG A 54 0.83 -11.74 -2.69
N TYR A 55 1.52 -11.59 -1.57
CA TYR A 55 0.92 -11.77 -0.25
C TYR A 55 -0.31 -10.88 -0.08
N VAL A 56 -0.16 -9.57 -0.32
CA VAL A 56 -1.25 -8.61 -0.18
C VAL A 56 -2.45 -8.95 -1.08
N ASN A 57 -2.21 -9.27 -2.35
CA ASN A 57 -3.25 -9.67 -3.29
C ASN A 57 -4.00 -10.93 -2.82
N ASN A 58 -3.26 -11.92 -2.30
CA ASN A 58 -3.85 -13.15 -1.77
C ASN A 58 -4.66 -12.88 -0.48
N THR A 59 -4.17 -12.02 0.41
CA THR A 59 -4.89 -11.60 1.61
C THR A 59 -6.19 -10.89 1.26
N ILE A 60 -6.17 -9.97 0.29
CA ILE A 60 -7.38 -9.27 -0.20
C ILE A 60 -8.39 -10.30 -0.76
N LYS A 61 -7.94 -11.23 -1.61
CA LYS A 61 -8.81 -12.22 -2.27
C LYS A 61 -9.44 -13.22 -1.29
N HIS A 62 -8.70 -13.66 -0.28
CA HIS A 62 -9.10 -14.81 0.55
C HIS A 62 -9.52 -14.46 1.97
N ALA A 63 -8.95 -13.41 2.57
CA ALA A 63 -9.24 -13.05 3.95
C ALA A 63 -10.35 -11.99 4.07
N GLY A 64 -10.80 -11.38 2.96
CA GLY A 64 -11.80 -10.31 2.94
C GLY A 64 -11.41 -9.08 3.77
N GLY A 65 -10.15 -9.02 4.22
CA GLY A 65 -9.66 -8.08 5.21
C GLY A 65 -8.60 -7.18 4.61
N PHE A 66 -8.88 -5.88 4.61
CA PHE A 66 -7.99 -4.86 4.13
C PHE A 66 -6.66 -4.83 4.88
N VAL A 67 -5.59 -4.61 4.10
CA VAL A 67 -4.19 -4.71 4.54
C VAL A 67 -3.65 -3.36 4.99
N THR A 68 -4.48 -2.33 5.04
CA THR A 68 -4.08 -0.96 5.38
C THR A 68 -4.61 -0.54 6.74
N HIS A 69 -3.81 0.28 7.40
CA HIS A 69 -4.24 1.05 8.56
C HIS A 69 -3.97 2.52 8.30
N LYS A 70 -4.91 3.36 8.72
CA LYS A 70 -4.66 4.78 8.89
C LYS A 70 -3.84 4.94 10.17
N GLU A 71 -2.58 5.29 10.03
CA GLU A 71 -1.84 5.79 11.19
C GLU A 71 -1.94 7.30 11.18
N ILE A 72 -2.72 7.79 12.14
CA ILE A 72 -2.66 9.19 12.51
C ILE A 72 -1.39 9.33 13.33
N THR A 73 -0.26 9.51 12.66
CA THR A 73 0.93 10.01 13.34
C THR A 73 0.62 11.46 13.67
N GLY A 74 0.04 11.68 14.86
CA GLY A 74 -0.28 12.96 15.50
C GLY A 74 -1.59 13.67 15.10
N GLY A 75 -1.99 14.55 16.01
CA GLY A 75 -3.30 15.18 16.11
C GLY A 75 -3.42 15.80 17.50
N LEU A 76 -4.55 16.45 17.80
CA LEU A 76 -4.81 17.08 19.10
C LEU A 76 -4.90 16.03 20.22
N THR A 77 -3.76 15.67 20.84
CA THR A 77 -3.75 14.93 22.11
C THR A 77 -3.89 15.92 23.26
N PHE A 78 -5.03 15.88 23.94
CA PHE A 78 -5.25 16.66 25.16
C PHE A 78 -4.62 15.96 26.36
N PRO A 79 -3.96 16.69 27.28
CA PRO A 79 -3.78 18.15 27.29
C PRO A 79 -2.67 18.66 26.34
N MET A 80 -2.94 19.76 25.65
CA MET A 80 -2.01 20.41 24.71
C MET A 80 -0.90 21.19 25.42
N PHE A 81 0.34 21.04 24.95
CA PHE A 81 1.48 21.89 25.30
C PHE A 81 1.97 22.62 24.03
N PHE A 82 2.08 23.95 24.09
CA PHE A 82 2.57 24.77 22.98
C PHE A 82 4.08 25.02 23.10
N PRO A 83 4.85 25.00 22.00
CA PRO A 83 4.41 24.84 20.59
C PRO A 83 4.10 23.38 20.23
N SER A 84 2.94 23.14 19.63
CA SER A 84 2.49 21.79 19.25
C SER A 84 2.87 21.51 17.79
N GLU A 85 3.59 20.42 17.55
CA GLU A 85 3.87 19.90 16.21
C GLU A 85 2.64 19.14 15.70
N PHE A 86 1.99 19.67 14.66
CA PHE A 86 0.97 18.95 13.91
C PHE A 86 1.68 17.93 13.00
N LYS A 87 1.59 16.66 13.35
CA LYS A 87 2.15 15.59 12.51
C LYS A 87 1.13 15.17 11.45
N GLU A 88 1.64 14.71 10.31
CA GLU A 88 0.91 14.41 9.09
C GLU A 88 0.12 13.08 9.19
N ILE A 89 -1.05 13.01 8.57
CA ILE A 89 -1.84 11.76 8.48
C ILE A 89 -1.24 10.88 7.39
N LYS A 90 -0.93 9.63 7.71
CA LYS A 90 -0.32 8.69 6.77
C LYS A 90 -1.12 7.39 6.62
N PHE A 91 -1.10 6.85 5.41
CA PHE A 91 -1.62 5.51 5.12
C PHE A 91 -0.48 4.52 5.10
N ILE A 92 -0.47 3.61 6.06
CA ILE A 92 0.59 2.61 6.21
C ILE A 92 0.02 1.19 6.06
N TRP A 93 0.89 0.22 5.80
CA TRP A 93 0.52 -1.21 5.70
C TRP A 93 0.37 -1.85 7.07
N LYS A 94 -0.80 -2.43 7.33
CA LYS A 94 -1.14 -3.05 8.60
C LYS A 94 -0.18 -4.19 8.92
N ASN A 95 0.32 -4.22 10.15
CA ASN A 95 1.09 -5.37 10.60
C ASN A 95 0.19 -6.60 10.73
N ASN A 96 0.34 -7.52 9.78
CA ASN A 96 -0.47 -8.73 9.65
C ASN A 96 0.29 -9.99 10.08
N ALA A 97 1.26 -9.87 10.99
CA ALA A 97 2.07 -10.99 11.49
C ALA A 97 1.23 -12.20 12.00
N GLY A 98 0.00 -11.97 12.46
CA GLY A 98 -0.91 -13.00 12.96
C GLY A 98 -1.79 -13.72 11.91
N LEU A 99 -1.77 -13.35 10.63
CA LEU A 99 -2.58 -14.04 9.61
C LEU A 99 -1.90 -15.35 9.17
N GLU A 100 -2.67 -16.44 9.20
CA GLU A 100 -2.29 -17.74 8.63
C GLU A 100 -2.09 -17.59 7.11
N CYS A 101 -0.92 -17.99 6.62
CA CYS A 101 -0.60 -17.88 5.20
C CYS A 101 -0.01 -19.19 4.69
N ARG A 102 -0.51 -19.62 3.52
CA ARG A 102 -0.03 -20.82 2.83
C ARG A 102 1.43 -20.71 2.37
N TYR A 103 1.89 -19.50 2.05
CA TYR A 103 3.23 -19.24 1.51
C TYR A 103 4.05 -18.40 2.50
N ILE A 104 4.92 -19.05 3.25
CA ILE A 104 5.76 -18.42 4.29
C ILE A 104 6.66 -17.34 3.69
N ASN A 105 7.32 -17.63 2.57
CA ASN A 105 8.23 -16.69 1.91
C ASN A 105 7.54 -15.37 1.50
N GLN A 106 6.27 -15.43 1.08
CA GLN A 106 5.49 -14.23 0.72
C GLN A 106 5.14 -13.41 1.97
N LYS A 107 4.85 -14.09 3.09
CA LYS A 107 4.57 -13.45 4.38
C LYS A 107 5.83 -12.77 4.94
N GLU A 108 6.99 -13.43 4.86
CA GLU A 108 8.27 -12.86 5.29
C GLU A 108 8.64 -11.62 4.46
N ALA A 109 8.48 -11.70 3.14
CA ALA A 109 8.68 -10.56 2.26
C ALA A 109 7.74 -9.40 2.61
N TYR A 110 6.46 -9.66 2.87
CA TYR A 110 5.52 -8.63 3.32
C TYR A 110 5.96 -7.97 4.63
N ILE A 111 6.37 -8.77 5.62
CA ILE A 111 6.84 -8.26 6.92
C ILE A 111 8.07 -7.37 6.74
N HIS A 112 9.00 -7.76 5.86
CA HIS A 112 10.25 -7.02 5.65
C HIS A 112 10.07 -5.74 4.81
N TYR A 113 9.29 -5.83 3.73
CA TYR A 113 9.21 -4.76 2.75
C TYR A 113 8.03 -3.82 2.97
N PHE A 114 6.88 -4.32 3.42
CA PHE A 114 5.61 -3.56 3.41
C PHE A 114 5.16 -3.20 4.82
N SER A 115 5.17 -4.15 5.76
CA SER A 115 4.61 -3.96 7.11
C SER A 115 5.12 -2.71 7.81
N GLY A 116 4.20 -1.84 8.25
CA GLY A 116 4.52 -0.60 8.96
C GLY A 116 5.09 0.53 8.10
N LYS A 117 5.23 0.34 6.79
CA LYS A 117 5.69 1.37 5.85
C LYS A 117 4.53 2.04 5.13
N GLU A 118 4.80 3.22 4.56
CA GLU A 118 3.80 4.02 3.85
C GLU A 118 3.42 3.37 2.50
N LEU A 119 2.13 3.43 2.18
CA LEU A 119 1.59 2.85 0.94
C LEU A 119 2.35 3.34 -0.29
N LEU A 120 2.47 4.66 -0.46
CA LEU A 120 3.07 5.23 -1.66
C LEU A 120 4.58 5.00 -1.72
N GLU A 121 5.28 5.04 -0.58
CA GLU A 121 6.73 4.76 -0.53
C GLU A 121 7.07 3.34 -0.99
N THR A 122 6.20 2.37 -0.69
CA THR A 122 6.40 0.97 -1.11
C THR A 122 5.92 0.69 -2.54
N LEU A 123 4.85 1.35 -2.99
CA LEU A 123 4.25 1.10 -4.31
C LEU A 123 4.96 1.87 -5.43
N ASN A 124 5.39 3.12 -5.21
CA ASN A 124 6.02 3.93 -6.25
C ASN A 124 7.23 3.25 -6.91
N PRO A 125 8.19 2.66 -6.16
CA PRO A 125 9.32 1.96 -6.78
C PRO A 125 8.89 0.79 -7.67
N LEU A 126 7.80 0.11 -7.30
CA LEU A 126 7.25 -0.98 -8.11
C LEU A 126 6.60 -0.49 -9.40
N ALA A 127 5.89 0.65 -9.36
CA ALA A 127 5.41 1.29 -10.59
C ALA A 127 6.57 1.67 -11.50
N ASP A 128 7.62 2.29 -10.93
CA ASP A 128 8.80 2.69 -11.71
C ASP A 128 9.47 1.48 -12.35
N MET A 129 9.60 0.35 -11.64
CA MET A 129 10.13 -0.89 -12.22
C MET A 129 9.29 -1.40 -13.38
N ILE A 130 7.96 -1.28 -13.29
CA ILE A 130 7.04 -1.70 -14.34
C ILE A 130 7.14 -0.76 -15.55
N GLU A 131 7.07 0.55 -15.33
CA GLU A 131 7.15 1.56 -16.39
C GLU A 131 8.50 1.46 -17.14
N ASN A 132 9.62 1.36 -16.41
CA ASN A 132 10.95 1.14 -17.01
C ASN A 132 11.07 -0.23 -17.71
N GLY A 133 10.41 -1.27 -17.20
CA GLY A 133 10.35 -2.58 -17.84
C GLY A 133 9.56 -2.58 -19.16
N ILE A 134 8.54 -1.74 -19.27
CA ILE A 134 7.75 -1.52 -20.49
C ILE A 134 8.60 -0.77 -21.53
N GLU A 135 9.24 0.33 -21.14
CA GLU A 135 10.06 1.16 -22.04
C GLU A 135 11.22 0.36 -22.66
N ASN A 136 11.92 -0.45 -21.88
CA ASN A 136 13.01 -1.30 -22.37
C ASN A 136 12.56 -2.38 -23.36
N LYS A 137 11.26 -2.68 -23.44
CA LYS A 137 10.69 -3.65 -24.39
C LYS A 137 10.06 -3.03 -25.63
N LEU A 138 9.53 -1.81 -25.56
CA LEU A 138 9.02 -1.09 -26.74
C LEU A 138 10.15 -0.61 -27.66
N CYS A 139 11.37 -0.49 -27.12
CA CYS A 139 12.57 -0.12 -27.86
C CYS A 139 13.37 -1.32 -28.41
N LYS A 140 12.83 -2.54 -28.37
CA LYS A 140 13.39 -3.76 -29.00
C LYS A 140 12.47 -4.27 -30.09
#